data_AF-A0A524F2S7-F1
#
_entry.id   AF-A0A524F2S7-F1
#
_cell.length_a   1.000
_cell.length_b   1.000
_cell.length_c   1.000
_cell.angle_alpha   90.00
_cell.angle_beta   90.00
_cell.angle_gamma   90.00
#
_symmetry.space_group_name_H-M   'P 1'
#
loop_
_entity.id
_entity.type
_entity.pdbx_description
1 polymer ?
#
loop_
_entity_poly.entity_id
_entity_poly.type
_entity_poly.pdbx_seq_one_letter_code
_entity_poly.pdbx_strand_id
1 'polypeptide(L)'
;MTLKVKLYGDLKTKLNHKGIDVGTPSTLNIEDESIEIVSDILKKLVIRESEISHIFVNGKYSELGRKVKNGDRIGLFPRRMALIFLEIAVDKNISVNIKMEGDLKGYGSDESVIEIPERSTVASILKKYKISNDKNNLKIMVNGKPCYENNVALKDGDSVVIFQSNN
;
A
#
# COMPACT_ATOMS: atom_id res chain seq x y z
N MET A 1 -4.28 -8.97 29.31
CA MET A 1 -4.19 -7.93 28.28
C MET A 1 -5.25 -8.16 27.23
N THR A 2 -5.58 -7.14 26.45
CA THR A 2 -6.55 -7.19 25.35
C THR A 2 -5.83 -7.17 24.01
N LEU A 3 -6.01 -8.20 23.19
CA LEU A 3 -5.46 -8.32 21.84
C LEU A 3 -6.57 -8.33 20.80
N LYS A 4 -6.33 -7.73 19.63
CA LYS A 4 -7.26 -7.82 18.49
C LYS A 4 -6.71 -8.81 17.47
N VAL A 5 -7.32 -9.99 17.38
CA VAL A 5 -6.88 -11.06 16.48
C VAL A 5 -7.82 -11.16 15.29
N LYS A 6 -7.26 -11.17 14.08
CA LYS A 6 -7.98 -11.33 12.81
C LYS A 6 -7.62 -12.67 12.19
N LEU A 7 -8.64 -13.49 11.94
CA LEU A 7 -8.50 -14.75 11.25
C LEU A 7 -8.93 -14.59 9.79
N TYR A 8 -8.10 -15.09 8.88
CA TYR A 8 -8.34 -15.06 7.44
C TYR A 8 -8.62 -16.47 6.90
N GLY A 9 -9.19 -16.53 5.71
CA GLY A 9 -9.44 -17.79 5.00
C GLY A 9 -10.27 -18.81 5.82
N ASP A 10 -9.83 -20.06 5.81
CA ASP A 10 -10.45 -21.18 6.51
C ASP A 10 -10.23 -21.16 8.03
N LEU A 11 -9.27 -20.38 8.56
CA LEU A 11 -9.11 -20.21 10.02
C LEU A 11 -10.35 -19.59 10.67
N LYS A 12 -11.15 -18.84 9.91
CA LYS A 12 -12.41 -18.25 10.40
C LYS A 12 -13.37 -19.32 10.93
N THR A 13 -13.35 -20.52 10.36
CA THR A 13 -14.23 -21.63 10.77
C THR A 13 -14.02 -22.05 12.22
N LYS A 14 -12.84 -21.81 12.79
CA LYS A 14 -12.53 -22.05 14.21
C LYS A 14 -13.36 -21.16 15.15
N LEU A 15 -13.91 -20.05 14.65
CA LEU A 15 -14.78 -19.13 15.40
C LEU A 15 -16.28 -19.42 15.19
N ASN A 16 -16.66 -20.09 14.10
CA ASN A 16 -18.07 -20.41 13.83
C ASN A 16 -18.69 -21.31 14.92
N HIS A 17 -17.89 -22.14 15.59
CA HIS A 17 -18.34 -22.93 16.74
C HIS A 17 -18.62 -22.09 18.01
N LYS A 18 -18.35 -20.78 17.98
CA LYS A 18 -18.53 -19.86 19.12
C LYS A 18 -19.61 -18.80 18.89
N GLY A 19 -20.37 -18.86 17.79
CA GLY A 19 -21.49 -17.93 17.54
C GLY A 19 -21.10 -16.47 17.38
N ILE A 20 -19.84 -16.18 17.04
CA ILE A 20 -19.31 -14.82 16.84
C ILE A 20 -19.60 -14.40 15.40
N ASP A 21 -20.19 -13.22 15.19
CA ASP A 21 -20.51 -12.68 13.87
C ASP A 21 -19.23 -12.43 13.04
N VAL A 22 -19.20 -12.98 11.83
CA VAL A 22 -17.96 -13.21 11.05
C VAL A 22 -17.95 -12.29 9.84
N GLY A 23 -17.63 -11.01 10.07
CA GLY A 23 -17.16 -10.16 8.97
C GLY A 23 -15.96 -10.81 8.25
N THR A 24 -15.64 -10.38 7.03
CA THR A 24 -14.40 -10.82 6.36
C THR A 24 -13.35 -9.72 6.48
N PRO A 25 -12.23 -9.93 7.19
CA PRO A 25 -11.85 -11.06 8.06
C PRO A 25 -12.58 -11.07 9.41
N SER A 26 -12.71 -12.24 10.05
CA SER A 26 -13.32 -12.29 11.39
C SER A 26 -12.35 -11.86 12.44
N THR A 27 -12.82 -10.91 13.25
CA THR A 27 -12.04 -10.24 14.27
C THR A 27 -12.56 -10.69 15.62
N LEU A 28 -11.65 -11.07 16.50
CA LEU A 28 -11.95 -11.34 17.90
C LEU A 28 -11.07 -10.48 18.80
N ASN A 29 -11.61 -10.12 19.97
CA ASN A 29 -10.80 -9.57 21.04
C ASN A 29 -10.49 -10.70 22.03
N ILE A 30 -9.22 -10.90 22.32
CA ILE A 30 -8.78 -11.85 23.35
C ILE A 30 -8.40 -11.06 24.58
N GLU A 31 -9.07 -11.32 25.69
CA GLU A 31 -8.70 -10.81 27.00
C GLU A 31 -8.05 -11.95 27.79
N ASP A 32 -6.73 -11.89 27.92
CA ASP A 32 -5.94 -12.88 28.64
C ASP A 32 -4.59 -12.27 29.06
N GLU A 33 -4.27 -12.30 30.35
CA GLU A 33 -2.97 -11.84 30.86
C GLU A 33 -1.85 -12.88 30.67
N SER A 34 -2.19 -14.15 30.39
CA SER A 34 -1.21 -15.24 30.27
C SER A 34 -0.54 -15.35 28.89
N ILE A 35 -1.02 -14.60 27.91
CA ILE A 35 -0.45 -14.63 26.55
C ILE A 35 0.81 -13.73 26.55
N GLU A 36 1.95 -14.28 26.16
CA GLU A 36 3.19 -13.50 26.04
C GLU A 36 3.67 -13.41 24.59
N ILE A 37 3.46 -14.48 23.82
CA ILE A 37 3.91 -14.60 22.44
C ILE A 37 2.77 -15.03 21.51
N VAL A 38 2.98 -14.87 20.20
CA VAL A 38 1.98 -15.27 19.19
C VAL A 38 1.60 -16.76 19.33
N SER A 39 2.53 -17.66 19.65
CA SER A 39 2.21 -19.08 19.80
C SER A 39 1.15 -19.37 20.87
N ASP A 40 1.03 -18.53 21.91
CA ASP A 40 0.02 -18.72 22.97
C ASP A 40 -1.39 -18.38 22.46
N ILE A 41 -1.49 -17.41 21.53
CA ILE A 41 -2.73 -17.10 20.81
C ILE A 41 -3.20 -18.33 20.02
N LEU A 42 -2.28 -19.01 19.32
CA LEU A 42 -2.61 -20.20 18.54
C LEU A 42 -3.10 -21.33 19.43
N LYS A 43 -2.42 -21.58 20.56
CA LYS A 43 -2.85 -22.57 21.56
C LYS A 43 -4.26 -22.26 22.07
N LYS A 44 -4.54 -21.00 22.44
CA LYS A 44 -5.85 -20.56 22.94
C LYS A 44 -6.97 -20.73 21.90
N LEU A 45 -6.64 -20.54 20.62
CA LEU A 45 -7.58 -20.70 19.50
C LEU A 45 -7.64 -22.14 18.95
N VAL A 46 -6.86 -23.06 19.51
CA VAL A 46 -6.76 -24.46 19.04
C VAL A 46 -6.41 -24.51 17.54
N ILE A 47 -5.44 -23.69 17.15
CA ILE A 47 -4.88 -23.62 15.80
C ILE A 47 -3.47 -24.20 15.85
N ARG A 48 -3.19 -25.23 15.04
CA ARG A 48 -1.83 -25.78 14.94
C ARG A 48 -0.95 -24.86 14.13
N GLU A 49 0.33 -24.81 14.48
CA GLU A 49 1.33 -24.05 13.71
C GLU A 49 1.38 -24.47 12.23
N SER A 50 1.17 -25.77 11.95
CA SER A 50 1.11 -26.31 10.59
C SER A 50 -0.06 -25.79 9.75
N GLU A 51 -1.09 -25.22 10.39
CA GLU A 51 -2.26 -24.62 9.74
C GLU A 51 -1.99 -23.16 9.33
N ILE A 52 -0.91 -22.53 9.81
CA ILE A 52 -0.55 -21.13 9.54
C ILE A 52 0.51 -21.04 8.43
N SER A 53 0.38 -20.05 7.55
CA SER A 53 1.46 -19.65 6.63
C SER A 53 2.13 -18.35 7.04
N HIS A 54 1.34 -17.34 7.41
CA HIS A 54 1.84 -16.00 7.68
C HIS A 54 1.20 -15.43 8.95
N ILE A 55 2.01 -14.68 9.68
CA ILE A 55 1.62 -13.97 10.90
C ILE A 55 1.99 -12.51 10.70
N PHE A 56 1.08 -11.62 11.07
CA PHE A 56 1.36 -10.19 11.11
C PHE A 56 1.05 -9.64 12.49
N VAL A 57 1.97 -8.87 13.06
CA VAL A 57 1.74 -8.10 14.29
C VAL A 57 1.84 -6.62 13.94
N ASN A 58 0.75 -5.88 14.18
CA ASN A 58 0.61 -4.47 13.84
C ASN A 58 0.95 -4.15 12.37
N GLY A 59 0.58 -5.05 11.45
CA GLY A 59 0.80 -4.90 10.01
C GLY A 59 2.20 -5.28 9.53
N LYS A 60 3.10 -5.72 10.42
CA LYS A 60 4.44 -6.20 10.05
C LYS A 60 4.49 -7.72 10.07
N TYR A 61 5.13 -8.31 9.07
CA TYR A 61 5.37 -9.75 9.03
C TYR A 61 6.11 -10.20 10.31
N SER A 62 5.76 -11.36 10.84
CA SER A 62 6.20 -11.81 12.16
C SER A 62 6.20 -13.33 12.25
N GLU A 63 6.74 -13.83 13.36
CA GLU A 63 6.91 -15.26 13.63
C GLU A 63 6.18 -15.67 14.92
N LEU A 64 6.10 -16.98 15.16
CA LEU A 64 5.40 -17.58 16.31
C LEU A 64 5.97 -17.15 17.67
N GLY A 65 7.28 -16.93 17.74
CA GLY A 65 7.97 -16.47 18.95
C GLY A 65 7.86 -14.97 19.22
N ARG A 66 7.15 -14.22 18.37
CA ARG A 66 7.02 -12.76 18.54
C ARG A 66 6.26 -12.44 19.83
N LYS A 67 6.88 -11.67 20.72
CA LYS A 67 6.21 -11.08 21.89
C LYS A 67 5.09 -10.14 21.46
N VAL A 68 3.96 -10.25 22.15
CA VAL A 68 2.79 -9.39 21.96
C VAL A 68 2.53 -8.57 23.22
N LYS A 69 1.87 -7.42 23.04
CA LYS A 69 1.55 -6.48 24.12
C LYS A 69 0.08 -6.10 24.06
N ASN A 70 -0.41 -5.58 25.18
CA ASN A 70 -1.76 -5.04 25.28
C ASN A 70 -2.04 -4.05 24.13
N GLY A 71 -3.16 -4.24 23.44
CA GLY A 71 -3.58 -3.45 22.28
C GLY A 71 -3.05 -3.91 20.93
N ASP A 72 -2.16 -4.91 20.87
CA ASP A 72 -1.61 -5.39 19.60
C ASP A 72 -2.69 -5.96 18.67
N ARG A 73 -2.47 -5.77 17.37
CA ARG A 73 -3.31 -6.30 16.29
C ARG A 73 -2.59 -7.46 15.61
N ILE A 74 -3.16 -8.64 15.65
CA ILE A 74 -2.57 -9.86 15.09
C ILE A 74 -3.39 -10.33 13.90
N GLY A 75 -2.76 -10.55 12.75
CA GLY A 75 -3.35 -11.20 11.59
C GLY A 75 -2.79 -12.60 11.42
N LEU A 76 -3.66 -13.61 11.42
CA LEU A 76 -3.30 -15.01 11.22
C LEU A 76 -3.85 -15.51 9.88
N PHE A 77 -2.97 -16.02 9.03
CA PHE A 77 -3.31 -16.47 7.69
C PHE A 77 -3.06 -17.98 7.54
N PRO A 78 -4.00 -18.72 6.95
CA PRO A 78 -3.87 -20.15 6.80
C PRO A 78 -2.84 -20.56 5.76
N ARG A 79 -2.35 -21.79 5.87
CA ARG A 79 -1.43 -22.39 4.92
C ARG A 79 -2.02 -22.56 3.52
N ARG A 80 -3.33 -22.82 3.44
CA ARG A 80 -4.08 -22.96 2.19
C ARG A 80 -4.61 -21.60 1.72
N MET A 81 -3.75 -20.59 1.67
CA MET A 81 -4.10 -19.29 1.12
C MET A 81 -3.01 -18.84 0.16
N ALA A 82 -3.39 -18.58 -1.09
CA ALA A 82 -2.55 -17.84 -2.03
C ALA A 82 -2.59 -16.37 -1.61
N LEU A 83 -1.71 -15.97 -0.69
CA LEU A 83 -1.46 -14.57 -0.40
C LEU A 83 -0.62 -14.02 -1.55
N ILE A 84 -1.23 -13.22 -2.42
CA ILE A 84 -0.48 -12.29 -3.26
C ILE A 84 0.05 -11.22 -2.28
N PHE A 85 1.33 -11.32 -1.93
CA PHE A 85 2.04 -10.19 -1.34
C PHE A 85 2.14 -9.13 -2.44
N LEU A 86 1.23 -8.14 -2.42
CA LEU A 86 1.72 -6.81 -2.70
C LEU A 86 2.55 -6.48 -1.48
N GLU A 87 3.86 -6.65 -1.61
CA GLU A 87 4.80 -5.89 -0.80
C GLU A 87 4.19 -4.48 -0.69
N ILE A 88 3.83 -4.07 0.53
CA ILE A 88 3.62 -2.65 0.80
C ILE A 88 5.02 -2.10 0.64
N ALA A 89 5.40 -1.82 -0.61
CA ALA A 89 6.48 -0.93 -0.91
C ALA A 89 6.15 0.26 -0.03
N VAL A 90 7.00 0.50 0.97
CA VAL A 90 7.08 1.83 1.56
C VAL A 90 7.24 2.70 0.32
N ASP A 91 6.19 3.41 -0.08
CA ASP A 91 6.18 4.20 -1.30
C ASP A 91 7.33 5.19 -1.12
N LYS A 92 8.50 4.84 -1.68
CA LYS A 92 9.64 5.73 -1.66
C LYS A 92 9.19 6.88 -2.52
N ASN A 93 9.21 8.09 -1.98
CA ASN A 93 8.92 9.24 -2.80
C ASN A 93 10.16 9.58 -3.63
N ILE A 94 9.94 10.00 -4.87
CA ILE A 94 10.91 10.67 -5.72
C ILE A 94 10.54 12.14 -5.82
N SER A 95 11.54 13.00 -5.89
CA SER A 95 11.41 14.43 -6.13
C SER A 95 11.54 14.70 -7.63
N VAL A 96 10.54 15.33 -8.24
CA VAL A 96 10.54 15.65 -9.67
C VAL A 96 10.31 17.14 -9.86
N ASN A 97 11.13 17.78 -10.69
CA ASN A 97 10.96 19.17 -11.08
C ASN A 97 9.92 19.25 -12.20
N ILE A 98 8.87 20.05 -12.01
CA ILE A 98 7.82 20.25 -13.00
C ILE A 98 7.75 21.70 -13.38
N LYS A 99 7.81 21.95 -14.69
CA LYS A 99 7.66 23.27 -15.29
C LYS A 99 6.44 23.28 -16.21
N MET A 100 5.52 24.21 -15.95
CA MET A 100 4.34 24.42 -16.79
C MET A 100 4.57 25.69 -17.62
N GLU A 101 4.37 25.62 -18.93
CA GLU A 101 4.56 26.77 -19.82
C GLU A 101 3.28 27.11 -20.61
N GLY A 102 3.24 28.35 -21.14
CA GLY A 102 2.11 28.88 -21.88
C GLY A 102 0.82 28.91 -21.06
N ASP A 103 -0.29 28.47 -21.67
CA ASP A 103 -1.62 28.45 -21.05
C ASP A 103 -1.74 27.44 -19.89
N LEU A 104 -0.72 26.61 -19.67
CA LEU A 104 -0.67 25.65 -18.56
C LEU A 104 -0.14 26.25 -17.25
N LYS A 105 0.39 27.49 -17.27
CA LYS A 105 0.79 28.22 -16.06
C LYS A 105 -0.33 28.41 -15.04
N GLY A 106 -1.60 28.29 -15.46
CA GLY A 106 -2.75 28.32 -14.55
C GLY A 106 -2.98 27.04 -13.74
N TYR A 107 -2.31 25.93 -14.07
CA TYR A 107 -2.49 24.62 -13.41
C TYR A 107 -1.51 24.37 -12.25
N GLY A 108 -0.46 25.18 -12.12
CA GLY A 108 0.57 25.06 -11.08
C GLY A 108 1.50 26.27 -11.07
N SER A 109 2.53 26.28 -10.23
CA SER A 109 3.58 27.31 -10.32
C SER A 109 4.42 27.11 -11.58
N ASP A 110 4.99 28.20 -12.10
CA ASP A 110 5.85 28.21 -13.29
C ASP A 110 6.93 27.11 -13.23
N GLU A 111 7.47 26.86 -12.04
CA GLU A 111 8.33 25.73 -11.73
C GLU A 111 8.03 25.26 -10.30
N SER A 112 7.99 23.94 -10.08
CA SER A 112 7.78 23.34 -8.75
C SER A 112 8.54 22.03 -8.62
N VAL A 113 9.07 21.76 -7.44
CA VAL A 113 9.49 20.41 -7.04
C VAL A 113 8.29 19.73 -6.41
N ILE A 114 7.94 18.54 -6.89
CA ILE A 114 6.90 17.72 -6.26
C ILE A 114 7.46 16.38 -5.80
N GLU A 115 6.94 15.92 -4.66
CA GLU A 115 7.10 14.54 -4.23
C GLU A 115 5.97 13.67 -4.83
N ILE A 116 6.36 12.56 -5.44
CA ILE A 116 5.45 11.54 -5.99
C ILE A 116 5.98 10.14 -5.67
N PRO A 117 5.12 9.11 -5.59
CA PRO A 117 5.58 7.74 -5.37
C PRO A 117 6.56 7.28 -6.45
N GLU A 118 7.57 6.50 -6.07
CA GLU A 118 8.47 5.79 -6.97
C GLU A 118 7.65 4.96 -7.96
N ARG A 119 8.09 4.90 -9.22
CA ARG A 119 7.34 4.32 -10.36
C ARG A 119 6.16 5.16 -10.86
N SER A 120 5.97 6.37 -10.35
CA SER A 120 5.07 7.34 -10.99
C SER A 120 5.51 7.62 -12.42
N THR A 121 4.54 7.88 -13.29
CA THR A 121 4.77 8.14 -14.72
C THR A 121 4.38 9.56 -15.08
N VAL A 122 4.69 9.96 -16.31
CA VAL A 122 4.16 11.20 -16.91
C VAL A 122 2.62 11.26 -16.82
N ALA A 123 1.92 10.15 -17.06
CA ALA A 123 0.48 10.06 -16.91
C ALA A 123 0.02 10.36 -15.47
N SER A 124 0.78 9.90 -14.46
CA SER A 124 0.50 10.21 -13.06
C SER A 124 0.58 11.72 -12.79
N ILE A 125 1.54 12.43 -13.40
CA ILE A 125 1.64 13.89 -13.31
C ILE A 125 0.41 14.55 -13.95
N LEU A 126 0.09 14.22 -15.20
CA LEU A 126 -1.05 14.82 -15.91
C LEU A 126 -2.35 14.64 -15.13
N LYS A 127 -2.56 13.45 -14.57
CA LYS A 127 -3.70 13.14 -13.70
C LYS A 127 -3.71 13.99 -12.43
N LYS A 128 -2.57 14.18 -11.77
CA LYS A 128 -2.44 15.01 -10.55
C LYS A 128 -2.86 16.45 -10.81
N TYR A 129 -2.45 17.01 -11.95
CA TYR A 129 -2.80 18.38 -12.36
C TYR A 129 -4.13 18.48 -13.14
N LYS A 130 -4.86 17.37 -13.31
CA LYS A 130 -6.11 17.31 -14.08
C LYS A 130 -5.97 17.87 -15.50
N ILE A 131 -4.80 17.69 -16.10
CA ILE A 131 -4.53 18.09 -17.50
C ILE A 131 -5.06 16.97 -18.39
N SER A 132 -6.10 17.26 -19.18
CA SER A 132 -6.60 16.29 -20.15
C SER A 132 -5.61 16.13 -21.30
N ASN A 133 -5.28 14.88 -21.60
CA ASN A 133 -4.45 14.49 -22.75
C ASN A 133 -5.21 14.55 -24.08
N ASP A 134 -6.52 14.86 -24.07
CA ASP A 134 -7.36 14.97 -25.28
C ASP A 134 -7.10 16.24 -26.10
N LYS A 135 -6.31 17.18 -25.58
CA LYS A 135 -5.86 18.33 -26.36
C LYS A 135 -4.67 17.86 -27.21
N ASN A 136 -4.93 17.58 -28.49
CA ASN A 136 -3.99 17.15 -29.56
C ASN A 136 -2.65 17.94 -29.71
N ASN A 137 -2.37 18.87 -28.81
CA ASN A 137 -1.26 19.81 -28.85
C ASN A 137 -0.36 19.77 -27.59
N LEU A 138 -0.59 18.85 -26.65
CA LEU A 138 0.25 18.74 -25.46
C LEU A 138 1.62 18.15 -25.84
N LYS A 139 2.69 18.89 -25.57
CA LYS A 139 4.07 18.42 -25.69
C LYS A 139 4.67 18.28 -24.30
N ILE A 140 5.36 17.17 -24.09
CA ILE A 140 6.01 16.85 -22.82
C ILE A 140 7.48 16.61 -23.11
N MET A 141 8.34 17.17 -22.27
CA MET A 141 9.77 16.90 -22.30
C MET A 141 10.21 16.36 -20.94
N VAL A 142 10.98 15.28 -20.95
CA VAL A 142 11.61 14.71 -19.74
C VAL A 142 13.12 14.84 -19.90
N ASN A 143 13.77 15.53 -18.96
CA ASN A 143 15.20 15.82 -18.98
C ASN A 143 15.68 16.43 -20.31
N GLY A 144 14.90 17.38 -20.85
CA GLY A 144 15.20 18.06 -22.10
C GLY A 144 14.93 17.25 -23.37
N LYS A 145 14.40 16.02 -23.27
CA LYS A 145 14.08 15.17 -24.43
C LYS A 145 12.57 15.08 -24.65
N PRO A 146 12.07 15.18 -25.91
CA PRO A 146 10.66 14.95 -26.21
C PRO A 146 10.18 13.59 -25.71
N CYS A 147 9.04 13.58 -25.01
CA CYS A 147 8.41 12.39 -24.47
C CYS A 147 7.04 12.22 -25.13
N TYR A 148 6.92 11.21 -26.00
CA TYR A 148 5.69 10.91 -26.74
C TYR A 148 4.81 9.88 -26.03
N GLU A 149 5.37 9.16 -25.05
CA GLU A 149 4.68 8.13 -24.28
C GLU A 149 4.37 8.65 -22.88
N ASN A 150 3.11 8.51 -22.44
CA ASN A 150 2.70 8.95 -21.12
C ASN A 150 3.03 7.94 -20.00
N ASN A 151 3.37 6.69 -20.36
CA ASN A 151 3.69 5.63 -19.38
C ASN A 151 5.18 5.58 -19.01
N VAL A 152 5.97 6.57 -19.43
CA VAL A 152 7.39 6.66 -19.06
C VAL A 152 7.49 6.86 -17.54
N ALA A 153 8.22 5.95 -16.89
CA ALA A 153 8.50 6.02 -15.46
C ALA A 153 9.52 7.10 -15.15
N LEU A 154 9.22 7.91 -14.15
CA LEU A 154 10.07 9.00 -13.69
C LEU A 154 11.04 8.52 -12.61
N LYS A 155 12.18 9.19 -12.53
CA LYS A 155 13.23 8.96 -11.55
C LYS A 155 13.41 10.18 -10.66
N ASP A 156 14.02 9.95 -9.49
CA ASP A 156 14.38 11.02 -8.58
C ASP A 156 15.31 12.03 -9.25
N GLY A 157 14.95 13.31 -9.14
CA GLY A 157 15.64 14.44 -9.78
C GLY A 157 15.23 14.73 -11.22
N ASP A 158 14.35 13.94 -11.84
CA ASP A 158 13.91 14.21 -13.23
C ASP A 158 13.25 15.59 -13.35
N SER A 159 13.43 16.20 -14.54
CA SER A 159 12.77 17.45 -14.93
C SER A 159 11.73 17.18 -16.01
N VAL A 160 10.49 17.58 -15.76
CA VAL A 160 9.35 17.42 -16.67
C VAL A 160 8.83 18.79 -17.06
N VAL A 161 8.88 19.11 -18.35
CA VAL A 161 8.31 20.34 -18.91
C VAL A 161 7.07 19.98 -19.70
N ILE A 162 5.95 20.65 -19.41
CA ILE A 162 4.66 20.43 -20.07
C ILE A 162 4.20 21.75 -20.68
N PHE A 163 3.90 21.73 -21.96
CA PHE A 163 3.45 22.91 -22.70
C PHE A 163 2.49 22.53 -23.81
N GLN A 164 1.67 23.50 -24.23
CA GLN A 164 0.84 23.35 -25.41
C GLN A 164 1.57 23.93 -26.62
N SER A 165 1.58 23.18 -27.72
CA SER A 165 2.04 23.66 -29.01
C SER A 165 0.86 24.32 -29.71
N ASN A 166 0.88 25.64 -29.84
CA ASN A 166 -0.02 26.31 -30.77
C ASN A 166 0.54 26.06 -32.18
N ASN A 167 -0.22 25.33 -33.01
CA ASN A 167 0.00 25.35 -34.45
C ASN A 167 -0.56 26.66 -35.01
#